data_AF-E0S4X4-F1
#
_entry.id   AF-E0S4X4-F1
#
_cell.length_a   1.000
_cell.length_b   1.000
_cell.length_c   1.000
_cell.angle_alpha   90.00
_cell.angle_beta   90.00
_cell.angle_gamma   90.00
#
_symmetry.space_group_name_H-M   'P 1'
#
loop_
_entity.id
_entity.type
_entity.pdbx_description
1 polymer ?
#
loop_
_entity_poly.entity_id
_entity_poly.type
_entity_poly.pdbx_seq_one_letter_code
_entity_poly.pdbx_strand_id
1 'polypeptide(L)' 'MGKLESEIAEYVGNYFRRRGYPPTVEELIRTFGILTVMCMMFYILNLFRIGMIRNSLFFGTGDFKLIPVKAK' A
#
# COMPACT_ATOMS: atom_id res chain seq x y z
N MET A 1 11.55 -7.34 12.74
CA MET A 1 10.71 -6.85 11.62
C MET A 1 9.23 -6.76 11.99
N GLY A 2 8.66 -7.64 12.82
CA GLY A 2 7.21 -7.66 13.11
C GLY A 2 6.57 -6.42 13.78
N LYS A 3 7.32 -5.62 14.54
CA LYS A 3 6.76 -4.39 15.16
C LYS A 3 6.30 -3.38 14.11
N LEU A 4 7.11 -3.21 13.08
CA LEU A 4 6.88 -2.21 12.04
C LEU A 4 5.82 -2.69 11.02
N GLU A 5 5.74 -3.99 10.78
CA GLU A 5 4.60 -4.60 10.06
C GLU A 5 3.29 -4.40 10.81
N SER A 6 3.29 -4.55 12.14
CA SER A 6 2.11 -4.33 12.98
C SER A 6 1.67 -2.87 12.96
N GLU A 7 2.60 -1.92 13.01
CA GLU A 7 2.31 -0.48 12.89
C GLU A 7 1.71 -0.14 11.52
N ILE A 8 2.24 -0.71 10.43
CA ILE A 8 1.67 -0.52 9.08
C ILE A 8 0.28 -1.14 9.01
N ALA A 9 0.07 -2.36 9.52
CA ALA A 9 -1.23 -3.02 9.53
C ALA A 9 -2.28 -2.21 10.29
N GLU A 10 -1.91 -1.71 11.47
CA GLU A 10 -2.79 -0.88 12.30
C GLU A 10 -3.12 0.44 11.62
N TYR A 11 -2.12 1.12 11.03
CA TYR A 11 -2.33 2.33 10.26
C TYR A 11 -3.30 2.09 9.11
N VAL A 12 -3.07 1.05 8.30
CA VAL A 12 -3.91 0.71 7.15
C VAL A 12 -5.36 0.41 7.59
N GLY A 13 -5.54 -0.38 8.65
CA GLY A 13 -6.86 -0.70 9.19
C GLY A 13 -7.59 0.53 9.73
N ASN A 14 -6.90 1.39 10.47
CA ASN A 14 -7.46 2.63 11.00
C ASN A 14 -7.75 3.65 9.90
N TYR A 15 -6.90 3.71 8.88
CA TYR A 15 -7.10 4.58 7.73
C TYR A 15 -8.39 4.21 6.99
N PHE A 16 -8.60 2.91 6.72
CA PHE A 16 -9.83 2.41 6.09
C PHE A 16 -11.07 2.74 6.94
N ARG A 17 -11.02 2.51 8.26
CA ARG A 17 -12.15 2.84 9.17
C ARG A 17 -12.48 4.34 9.18
N ARG A 18 -11.48 5.21 9.11
CA ARG A 18 -11.68 6.66 9.20
C ARG A 18 -12.09 7.29 7.88
N ARG A 19 -11.60 6.78 6.75
CA ARG A 19 -11.81 7.40 5.43
C ARG A 19 -12.72 6.61 4.49
N GLY A 20 -13.02 5.36 4.81
CA GLY A 20 -13.83 4.47 3.98
C GLY A 20 -13.11 3.93 2.73
N TYR A 21 -11.80 4.17 2.59
CA TYR A 21 -11.00 3.64 1.50
C TYR A 21 -9.57 3.26 1.97
N PRO A 22 -8.89 2.30 1.31
CA PRO A 22 -7.55 1.88 1.70
C PRO A 22 -6.51 2.95 1.33
N PRO A 23 -5.49 3.17 2.17
CA PRO A 23 -4.46 4.19 1.93
C PRO A 23 -3.66 3.89 0.68
N THR A 24 -3.10 4.94 0.08
CA THR A 24 -2.17 4.82 -1.04
C THR A 24 -0.72 4.61 -0.58
N VAL A 25 0.14 4.10 -1.46
CA VAL A 25 1.59 4.02 -1.22
C VAL A 25 2.19 5.41 -0.90
N GLU A 26 1.73 6.49 -1.53
CA GLU A 26 2.19 7.85 -1.25
C GLU A 26 1.82 8.28 0.17
N GLU A 27 0.63 7.89 0.65
CA GLU A 27 0.21 8.19 2.02
C GLU A 27 0.99 7.38 3.06
N LEU A 28 1.37 6.15 2.70
CA LEU A 28 2.31 5.37 3.50
C LEU A 28 3.69 6.02 3.54
N ILE A 29 4.21 6.51 2.40
CA ILE A 29 5.49 7.23 2.33
C ILE A 29 5.44 8.53 3.14
N ARG A 30 4.34 9.28 3.07
CA ARG A 30 4.15 10.51 3.87
C ARG A 30 4.12 10.24 5.37
N THR A 31 3.62 9.07 5.78
CA THR A 31 3.46 8.73 7.20
C THR A 31 4.70 8.07 7.79
N PHE A 32 5.27 7.09 7.08
CA PHE A 32 6.36 6.23 7.58
C PHE A 32 7.74 6.58 7.00
N GLY A 33 7.78 7.42 5.96
CA GLY A 33 8.99 7.75 5.23
C GLY A 33 9.31 6.75 4.11
N ILE A 34 10.02 7.23 3.09
CA ILE A 34 10.34 6.44 1.89
C ILE A 34 11.23 5.23 2.19
N LEU A 35 12.23 5.40 3.07
CA LEU A 35 13.15 4.32 3.43
C LEU A 35 12.42 3.15 4.11
N THR A 36 11.53 3.46 5.04
CA THR A 36 10.71 2.48 5.76
C THR A 36 9.79 1.71 4.82
N VAL A 37 9.13 2.42 3.90
CA VAL A 37 8.26 1.83 2.87
C VAL A 37 9.06 0.92 1.93
N MET A 38 10.25 1.33 1.51
CA MET A 38 11.12 0.52 0.65
C MET A 38 11.65 -0.72 1.38
N CYS A 39 12.04 -0.60 2.66
CA CYS A 39 12.44 -1.75 3.48
C CYS A 39 11.29 -2.74 3.68
N MET A 40 10.05 -2.27 3.72
CA MET A 40 8.84 -3.08 3.87
C MET A 40 8.11 -3.36 2.55
N MET A 41 8.78 -3.21 1.41
CA MET A 41 8.15 -3.31 0.10
C MET A 41 7.43 -4.66 -0.10
N PHE A 42 8.02 -5.78 0.34
CA PHE A 42 7.38 -7.09 0.26
C PHE A 42 6.07 -7.16 1.06
N TYR A 43 6.06 -6.60 2.27
CA TYR A 43 4.88 -6.56 3.11
C TYR A 43 3.78 -5.67 2.50
N ILE A 44 4.17 -4.50 1.98
CA ILE A 44 3.28 -3.56 1.30
C ILE A 44 2.69 -4.16 0.01
N LEU A 45 3.48 -4.91 -0.76
CA LEU A 45 2.99 -5.62 -1.95
C LEU A 45 1.98 -6.71 -1.58
N ASN A 46 2.17 -7.41 -0.46
CA ASN A 46 1.19 -8.38 0.03
C ASN A 46 -0.11 -7.70 0.45
N LEU A 47 -0.04 -6.58 1.16
CA LEU A 47 -1.20 -5.76 1.52
C LEU A 47 -1.91 -5.18 0.29
N PHE A 48 -1.15 -4.79 -0.74
CA PHE A 48 -1.70 -4.38 -2.04
C PHE A 48 -2.44 -5.53 -2.73
N ARG A 49 -1.87 -6.74 -2.74
CA ARG A 49 -2.48 -7.93 -3.35
C ARG A 49 -3.84 -8.29 -2.75
N ILE A 50 -4.02 -8.05 -1.45
CA ILE A 50 -5.30 -8.29 -0.74
C ILE A 50 -6.23 -7.06 -0.76
N GLY A 51 -5.86 -5.97 -1.46
CA GLY A 51 -6.69 -4.78 -1.60
C GLY A 51 -6.67 -3.82 -0.40
N MET A 52 -5.76 -4.02 0.55
CA MET A 52 -5.63 -3.18 1.75
C MET A 52 -4.79 -1.91 1.50
N ILE A 53 -4.04 -1.86 0.40
CA ILE A 53 -3.30 -0.67 -0.04
C ILE A 53 -3.66 -0.39 -1.50
N ARG A 54 -3.76 0.89 -1.86
CA ARG A 54 -3.93 1.35 -3.23
C ARG A 54 -2.61 1.83 -3.81
N ASN A 55 -2.43 1.67 -5.12
CA ASN A 55 -1.27 2.22 -5.79
C ASN A 55 -1.36 3.76 -5.81
N SER A 56 -0.24 4.45 -5.63
CA SER A 56 -0.21 5.93 -5.63
C SER A 56 0.27 6.55 -6.94
N LEU A 57 0.74 5.75 -7.90
CA LEU A 57 1.46 6.23 -9.09
C LEU A 57 0.98 5.60 -10.41
N PHE A 58 -0.33 5.40 -10.60
CA PHE A 58 -0.88 5.08 -11.92
C PHE A 58 -2.10 5.96 -12.24
N PHE A 59 -1.86 7.26 -12.35
CA PHE A 59 -2.70 8.14 -13.17
C PHE A 59 -1.80 8.82 -14.19
N GLY A 60 -1.75 8.23 -15.39
CA GLY A 60 -1.02 8.76 -16.55
C GLY A 60 -1.24 7.89 -17.78
N THR A 61 -2.28 8.22 -18.56
CA THR A 61 -2.46 7.94 -20.00
C THR A 61 -2.30 6.47 -20.50
N GLY A 62 -3.43 5.79 -20.72
CA GLY A 62 -3.52 4.56 -21.52
C GLY A 62 -4.43 3.49 -20.90
N ASP A 63 -5.69 3.47 -21.34
CA ASP A 63 -6.62 2.32 -21.31
C ASP A 63 -6.64 1.39 -20.08
N PHE A 64 -6.97 1.93 -18.91
CA PHE A 64 -7.64 1.25 -17.78
C PHE A 64 -7.39 -0.26 -17.63
N LYS A 65 -6.14 -0.71 -17.68
CA LYS A 65 -5.79 -2.11 -17.42
C LYS A 65 -4.89 -2.14 -16.20
N LEU A 66 -5.41 -2.72 -15.13
CA LEU A 66 -4.58 -3.31 -14.08
C LEU A 66 -3.49 -4.11 -14.78
N ILE A 67 -2.21 -3.80 -14.53
CA ILE A 67 -1.14 -4.74 -14.85
C ILE A 67 -1.45 -5.96 -13.98
N PRO A 68 -1.92 -7.08 -14.56
CA PRO A 68 -2.16 -8.27 -13.78
C PRO A 68 -0.79 -8.78 -13.40
N VAL A 69 -0.43 -8.68 -12.13
CA VAL A 69 0.69 -9.45 -11.60
C VAL A 69 0.24 -10.89 -11.69
N LYS A 70 0.60 -11.58 -12.77
CA LYS A 70 0.48 -13.04 -12.87
C LYS A 70 1.29 -13.61 -11.71
N ALA A 71 0.60 -13.98 -10.63
CA ALA A 71 1.12 -14.97 -9.70
C ALA A 71 1.29 -16.25 -10.54
N LYS A 72 2.54 -16.68 -10.68
CA LYS A 72 2.88 -17.94 -11.32
C LYS A 72 2.50 -19.10 -10.41
#